data_AF-A0AA42X625-F1
#
_entry.id   AF-A0AA42X625-F1
#
_cell.length_a   1.000
_cell.length_b   1.000
_cell.length_c   1.000
_cell.angle_alpha   90.00
_cell.angle_beta   90.00
_cell.angle_gamma   90.00
#
_symmetry.space_group_name_H-M   'P 1'
#
loop_
_entity.id
_entity.type
_entity.pdbx_description
1 polymer ?
#
loop_
_entity_poly.entity_id
_entity_poly.type
_entity_poly.pdbx_seq_one_letter_code
_entity_poly.pdbx_strand_id
1 'polypeptide(L)'
;MVTKSRSINTSWKDWHGHTHHGTQTRSYETYPREYVAPPGEFLTAVDTDSGIAMATRIIDRTEPEESIANLLNIYLECFQHFEIVDPDLAVPVRVEKINWRILPPGKFPFDRAMQVLDSYLKQLTDSDRAVAKQRIRTITRHEPDFMAVGLGGFSEYIVFGFTGRNRYVFESPESGNATYIFRNEWEAVSQLTKRQILQEQLQETRIIHTSRWAVEVSEAIQRK
;
A
#
# COMPACT_ATOMS: atom_id res chain seq x y z
N MET A 1 -10.53 -38.60 30.90
CA MET A 1 -10.56 -38.99 29.46
C MET A 1 -12.00 -39.13 29.05
N VAL A 2 -12.30 -38.97 27.76
CA VAL A 2 -13.65 -39.11 27.20
C VAL A 2 -13.61 -40.12 26.07
N THR A 3 -14.50 -41.10 26.11
CA THR A 3 -14.62 -42.11 25.05
C THR A 3 -15.22 -41.46 23.80
N LYS A 4 -14.48 -41.49 22.68
CA LYS A 4 -15.01 -41.12 21.36
C LYS A 4 -15.06 -42.35 20.46
N SER A 5 -16.21 -42.54 19.83
CA SER A 5 -16.43 -43.60 18.84
C SER A 5 -16.36 -43.02 17.43
N ARG A 6 -15.60 -43.65 16.54
CA ARG A 6 -15.65 -43.33 15.10
C ARG A 6 -15.90 -44.60 14.29
N SER A 7 -16.67 -44.46 13.23
CA SER A 7 -16.79 -45.50 12.21
C SER A 7 -15.61 -45.39 11.25
N ILE A 8 -14.89 -46.50 11.09
CA ILE A 8 -13.82 -46.62 10.09
C ILE A 8 -14.17 -47.74 9.12
N ASN A 9 -13.82 -47.56 7.85
CA ASN A 9 -13.83 -48.67 6.90
C ASN A 9 -12.52 -49.45 7.08
N THR A 10 -12.61 -50.75 7.34
CA THR A 10 -11.45 -51.59 7.62
C THR A 10 -11.64 -52.99 7.06
N SER A 11 -10.54 -53.71 6.94
CA SER A 11 -10.54 -55.11 6.54
C SER A 11 -10.06 -56.00 7.68
N TRP A 12 -10.72 -57.12 7.91
CA TRP A 12 -10.30 -58.12 8.89
C TRP A 12 -10.37 -59.52 8.30
N LYS A 13 -9.58 -60.43 8.85
CA LYS A 13 -9.62 -61.84 8.46
C LYS A 13 -10.59 -62.60 9.36
N ASP A 14 -11.36 -63.50 8.76
CA ASP A 14 -12.09 -64.50 9.54
C ASP A 14 -11.15 -65.62 10.01
N TRP A 15 -11.70 -66.55 10.78
CA TRP A 15 -10.97 -67.70 11.32
C TRP A 15 -10.46 -68.67 10.24
N HIS A 16 -10.96 -68.56 9.00
CA HIS A 16 -10.49 -69.30 7.83
C HIS A 16 -9.46 -68.51 6.99
N GLY A 17 -9.13 -67.29 7.38
CA GLY A 17 -8.16 -66.45 6.68
C GLY A 17 -8.73 -65.66 5.50
N HIS A 18 -10.04 -65.70 5.23
CA HIS A 18 -10.66 -64.87 4.21
C HIS A 18 -10.77 -63.43 4.69
N THR A 19 -10.46 -62.48 3.81
CA THR A 19 -10.49 -61.05 4.14
C THR A 19 -11.87 -60.49 3.84
N HIS A 20 -12.49 -59.91 4.87
CA HIS A 20 -13.76 -59.19 4.77
C HIS A 20 -13.49 -57.70 4.86
N HIS A 21 -14.32 -56.90 4.19
CA HIS A 21 -14.25 -55.44 4.20
C HIS A 21 -15.57 -54.88 4.72
N GLY A 22 -15.50 -53.88 5.60
CA GLY A 22 -16.71 -53.26 6.12
C GLY A 22 -16.45 -52.11 7.08
N THR A 23 -17.55 -51.45 7.44
CA THR A 23 -17.51 -50.36 8.42
C THR A 23 -17.53 -50.95 9.82
N GLN A 24 -16.48 -50.66 10.61
CA GLN A 24 -16.39 -51.00 12.02
C GLN A 24 -16.39 -49.73 12.87
N THR A 25 -17.18 -49.70 13.93
CA THR A 25 -17.10 -48.64 14.94
C THR A 25 -16.00 -48.99 15.94
N ARG A 26 -15.00 -48.12 16.08
CA ARG A 26 -13.96 -48.23 17.10
C ARG A 26 -14.07 -47.08 18.09
N SER A 27 -13.98 -47.43 19.37
CA SER A 27 -13.98 -46.49 20.49
C SER A 27 -12.57 -46.36 21.05
N TYR A 28 -12.15 -45.14 21.35
CA TYR A 28 -10.87 -44.86 22.00
C TYR A 28 -11.02 -43.73 23.01
N GLU A 29 -10.21 -43.80 24.06
CA GLU A 29 -10.13 -42.76 25.08
C GLU A 29 -9.38 -41.54 24.53
N THR A 30 -9.97 -40.37 24.69
CA THR A 30 -9.39 -39.10 24.24
C THR A 30 -9.27 -38.12 25.40
N TYR A 31 -8.31 -37.19 25.30
CA TYR A 31 -8.29 -36.04 26.20
C TYR A 31 -9.50 -35.14 25.88
N PRO A 32 -10.25 -34.68 26.90
CA PRO A 32 -11.31 -33.70 26.69
C PRO A 32 -10.69 -32.45 26.06
N ARG A 33 -11.30 -31.96 24.99
CA ARG A 33 -10.96 -30.67 24.40
C ARG A 33 -12.10 -29.73 24.72
N GLU A 34 -11.77 -28.61 25.33
CA GLU A 34 -12.68 -27.49 25.46
C GLU A 34 -12.68 -26.71 24.13
N TYR A 35 -13.86 -26.42 23.61
CA TYR A 35 -13.99 -25.57 22.44
C TYR A 35 -14.08 -24.13 22.92
N VAL A 36 -13.01 -23.37 22.70
CA VAL A 36 -13.02 -21.92 22.87
C VAL A 36 -13.43 -21.32 21.53
N ALA A 37 -14.55 -20.59 21.52
CA ALA A 37 -15.01 -19.91 20.32
C ALA A 37 -13.96 -18.87 19.88
N PRO A 38 -13.65 -18.77 18.58
CA PRO A 38 -12.79 -17.70 18.10
C PRO A 38 -13.48 -16.35 18.36
N PRO A 39 -12.70 -15.28 18.62
CA PRO A 39 -13.27 -13.94 18.68
C PRO A 39 -13.85 -13.59 17.30
N GLY A 40 -15.06 -13.06 17.28
CA GLY A 40 -15.78 -12.70 16.06
C GLY A 40 -16.57 -11.41 16.28
N GLU A 41 -16.55 -10.55 15.27
CA GLU A 41 -17.15 -9.22 15.33
C GLU A 41 -18.03 -8.98 14.09
N PHE A 42 -19.15 -8.29 14.30
CA PHE A 42 -20.08 -7.96 13.21
C PHE A 42 -19.68 -6.63 12.56
N LEU A 43 -19.69 -6.62 11.23
CA LEU A 43 -19.44 -5.42 10.43
C LEU A 43 -20.76 -4.88 9.88
N THR A 44 -20.92 -3.57 9.93
CA THR A 44 -22.08 -2.86 9.38
C THR A 44 -21.66 -2.13 8.13
N ALA A 45 -22.36 -2.39 7.02
CA ALA A 45 -22.20 -1.60 5.81
C ALA A 45 -22.98 -0.28 5.98
N VAL A 46 -22.27 0.84 5.84
CA VAL A 46 -22.82 2.19 5.95
C VAL A 46 -22.70 2.85 4.58
N ASP A 47 -23.80 3.38 4.08
CA ASP A 47 -23.78 4.16 2.85
C ASP A 47 -23.27 5.57 3.16
N THR A 48 -22.28 6.03 2.41
CA THR A 48 -21.65 7.34 2.56
C THR A 48 -21.64 8.03 1.20
N ASP A 49 -21.43 9.34 1.17
CA ASP A 49 -21.29 10.10 -0.09
C ASP A 49 -20.16 9.56 -1.00
N SER A 50 -19.21 8.82 -0.42
CA SER A 50 -18.09 8.16 -1.10
C SER A 50 -18.32 6.69 -1.48
N GLY A 51 -19.49 6.14 -1.16
CA GLY A 51 -19.84 4.73 -1.35
C GLY A 51 -20.00 3.97 -0.04
N ILE A 52 -19.89 2.64 -0.09
CA ILE A 52 -20.14 1.78 1.08
C ILE A 52 -18.88 1.72 1.96
N ALA A 53 -19.01 2.18 3.20
CA ALA A 53 -18.01 2.02 4.26
C ALA A 53 -18.37 0.84 5.18
N MET A 54 -17.37 0.20 5.79
CA MET A 54 -17.58 -0.89 6.75
C MET A 54 -17.27 -0.40 8.17
N ALA A 55 -18.30 -0.25 9.00
CA ALA A 55 -18.18 0.22 10.37
C ALA A 55 -18.32 -0.92 11.39
N THR A 56 -17.62 -0.79 12.52
CA THR A 56 -17.82 -1.66 13.69
C THR A 56 -19.03 -1.21 14.49
N ARG A 57 -19.39 -1.99 15.51
CA ARG A 57 -20.14 -1.44 16.65
C ARG A 57 -19.38 -0.26 17.28
N ILE A 58 -20.09 0.55 18.06
CA ILE A 58 -19.47 1.56 18.92
C ILE A 58 -18.62 0.83 19.98
N ILE A 59 -17.39 1.31 20.17
CA ILE A 59 -16.43 0.77 21.14
C ILE A 59 -16.32 1.77 22.29
N ASP A 60 -16.43 1.28 23.52
CA ASP A 60 -16.16 2.07 24.72
C ASP A 60 -14.69 1.88 25.15
N ARG A 61 -14.02 2.97 25.54
CA ARG A 61 -12.63 2.92 26.03
C ARG A 61 -12.47 2.14 27.33
N THR A 62 -13.57 1.87 28.03
CA THR A 62 -13.59 1.05 29.25
C THR A 62 -13.57 -0.45 28.97
N GLU A 63 -13.71 -0.87 27.71
CA GLU A 63 -13.61 -2.28 27.30
C GLU A 63 -12.20 -2.87 27.50
N PRO A 64 -12.06 -4.19 27.67
CA PRO A 64 -10.76 -4.84 27.81
C PRO A 64 -9.84 -4.55 26.62
N GLU A 65 -8.61 -4.15 26.90
CA GLU A 65 -7.61 -3.78 25.88
C GLU A 65 -7.37 -4.88 24.85
N GLU A 66 -7.35 -6.15 25.28
CA GLU A 66 -7.20 -7.30 24.39
C GLU A 66 -8.35 -7.42 23.38
N SER A 67 -9.58 -7.08 23.79
CA SER A 67 -10.76 -7.11 22.92
C SER A 67 -10.69 -6.01 21.88
N ILE A 68 -10.31 -4.79 22.29
CA ILE A 68 -10.12 -3.65 21.39
C ILE A 68 -9.00 -3.97 20.40
N ALA A 69 -7.83 -4.42 20.89
CA ALA A 69 -6.68 -4.75 20.04
C ALA A 69 -7.01 -5.86 19.03
N ASN A 70 -7.75 -6.89 19.44
CA ASN A 70 -8.21 -7.94 18.52
C ASN A 70 -9.10 -7.39 17.41
N LEU A 71 -10.07 -6.52 17.75
CA LEU A 71 -10.96 -5.90 16.76
C LEU A 71 -10.18 -5.01 15.78
N LEU A 72 -9.24 -4.20 16.27
CA LEU A 72 -8.40 -3.36 15.41
C LEU A 72 -7.51 -4.21 14.49
N ASN A 73 -6.96 -5.31 14.98
CA ASN A 73 -6.15 -6.23 14.19
C ASN A 73 -6.96 -6.91 13.08
N ILE A 74 -8.20 -7.34 13.35
CA ILE A 74 -9.10 -7.87 12.32
C ILE A 74 -9.34 -6.82 11.23
N TYR A 75 -9.58 -5.57 11.61
CA TYR A 75 -9.77 -4.48 10.66
C TYR A 75 -8.52 -4.20 9.81
N LEU A 76 -7.33 -4.24 10.41
CA LEU A 76 -6.07 -4.11 9.67
C LEU A 76 -5.85 -5.29 8.72
N GLU A 77 -6.17 -6.51 9.13
CA GLU A 77 -6.00 -7.69 8.27
C GLU A 77 -6.96 -7.65 7.08
N CYS A 78 -8.21 -7.25 7.30
CA CYS A 78 -9.22 -7.21 6.24
C CYS A 78 -9.10 -6.00 5.31
N PHE A 79 -8.78 -4.81 5.84
CA PHE A 79 -8.87 -3.54 5.11
C PHE A 79 -7.54 -2.77 5.03
N GLN A 80 -6.47 -3.23 5.70
CA GLN A 80 -5.15 -2.60 5.80
C GLN A 80 -5.12 -1.23 6.48
N HIS A 81 -6.28 -0.61 6.68
CA HIS A 81 -6.45 0.69 7.29
C HIS A 81 -7.88 0.88 7.79
N PHE A 82 -8.01 1.65 8.86
CA PHE A 82 -9.28 2.16 9.37
C PHE A 82 -9.07 3.53 10.01
N GLU A 83 -10.19 4.22 10.25
CA GLU A 83 -10.23 5.46 11.01
C GLU A 83 -11.08 5.24 12.27
N ILE A 84 -10.71 5.91 13.36
CA ILE A 84 -11.52 5.94 14.57
C ILE A 84 -12.25 7.28 14.57
N VAL A 85 -13.57 7.22 14.54
CA VAL A 85 -14.45 8.38 14.52
C VAL A 85 -15.33 8.40 15.76
N ASP A 86 -15.74 9.58 16.18
CA ASP A 86 -16.77 9.70 17.21
C ASP A 86 -18.13 9.22 16.66
N PRO A 87 -19.02 8.64 17.50
CA PRO A 87 -20.31 8.12 17.06
C PRO A 87 -21.20 9.14 16.33
N ASP A 88 -21.01 10.42 16.66
CA ASP A 88 -21.80 11.55 16.12
C ASP A 88 -21.16 12.17 14.85
N LEU A 89 -19.96 11.74 14.46
CA LEU A 89 -19.28 12.25 13.27
C LEU A 89 -19.76 11.47 12.04
N ALA A 90 -20.82 11.98 11.40
CA ALA A 90 -21.52 11.32 10.29
C ALA A 90 -20.72 11.20 8.97
N VAL A 91 -19.51 11.75 8.89
CA VAL A 91 -18.71 11.71 7.66
C VAL A 91 -17.28 11.32 8.04
N PRO A 92 -16.75 10.18 7.57
CA PRO A 92 -15.32 9.93 7.68
C PRO A 92 -14.61 11.11 7.02
N VAL A 93 -13.72 11.76 7.77
CA VAL A 93 -12.88 12.82 7.21
C VAL A 93 -12.17 12.18 6.04
N ARG A 94 -12.41 12.66 4.82
CA ARG A 94 -11.75 12.16 3.63
C ARG A 94 -10.27 12.48 3.74
N VAL A 95 -9.51 11.63 4.43
CA VAL A 95 -8.06 11.67 4.42
C VAL A 95 -7.66 11.10 3.08
N GLU A 96 -7.55 11.97 2.09
CA GLU A 96 -6.92 11.59 0.83
C GLU A 96 -5.48 11.19 1.14
N LYS A 97 -5.26 9.87 1.26
CA LYS A 97 -3.94 9.30 1.48
C LYS A 97 -3.13 9.47 0.21
N ILE A 98 -2.55 10.65 0.07
CA ILE A 98 -1.48 10.88 -0.87
C ILE A 98 -0.39 9.88 -0.50
N ASN A 99 -0.11 8.89 -1.37
CA ASN A 99 0.97 7.91 -1.23
C ASN A 99 2.36 8.58 -1.36
N TRP A 100 2.51 9.79 -0.85
CA TRP A 100 3.67 10.62 -1.01
C TRP A 100 3.98 11.32 0.30
N ARG A 101 5.25 11.29 0.68
CA ARG A 101 5.80 12.15 1.72
C ARG A 101 6.05 13.53 1.12
N ILE A 102 5.07 14.43 1.30
CA ILE A 102 5.20 15.84 0.90
C ILE A 102 6.21 16.53 1.82
N LEU A 103 7.15 17.26 1.24
CA LEU A 103 8.20 17.95 2.00
C LEU A 103 7.80 19.40 2.30
N PRO A 104 8.35 20.00 3.38
CA PRO A 104 8.06 21.39 3.71
C PRO A 104 8.32 22.32 2.53
N PRO A 105 7.45 23.32 2.31
CA PRO A 105 7.55 24.21 1.15
C PRO A 105 8.90 24.94 1.11
N GLY A 106 9.33 25.30 -0.11
CA GLY A 106 10.51 26.13 -0.35
C GLY A 106 11.42 25.54 -1.41
N LYS A 107 12.44 26.30 -1.83
CA LYS A 107 13.35 25.87 -2.89
C LYS A 107 14.13 24.61 -2.52
N PHE A 108 14.26 23.70 -3.47
CA PHE A 108 15.04 22.46 -3.36
C PHE A 108 16.25 22.50 -4.32
N PRO A 109 17.32 23.26 -3.98
CA PRO A 109 18.59 23.14 -4.66
C PRO A 109 19.18 21.74 -4.44
N PHE A 110 20.15 21.36 -5.29
CA PHE A 110 20.72 20.01 -5.31
C PHE A 110 21.12 19.48 -3.93
N ASP A 111 21.81 20.28 -3.11
CA ASP A 111 22.28 19.83 -1.79
C ASP A 111 21.14 19.52 -0.83
N ARG A 112 20.08 20.35 -0.82
CA ARG A 112 18.87 20.12 -0.01
C ARG A 112 18.13 18.88 -0.49
N ALA A 113 17.97 18.73 -1.81
CA ALA A 113 17.36 17.55 -2.41
C ALA A 113 18.12 16.27 -2.02
N MET A 114 19.45 16.31 -2.06
CA MET A 114 20.32 15.20 -1.70
C MET A 114 20.20 14.80 -0.23
N GLN A 115 20.08 15.76 0.69
CA GLN A 115 19.86 15.47 2.11
C GLN A 115 18.55 14.72 2.34
N VAL A 116 17.48 15.11 1.66
CA VAL A 116 16.17 14.47 1.82
C VAL A 116 16.12 13.09 1.18
N LEU A 117 16.83 12.92 0.06
CA LEU A 117 16.86 11.68 -0.70
C LEU A 117 17.97 10.72 -0.25
N ASP A 118 18.78 11.07 0.75
CA ASP A 118 19.94 10.27 1.19
C ASP A 118 19.55 8.84 1.58
N SER A 119 18.46 8.67 2.34
CA SER A 119 17.97 7.34 2.73
C SER A 119 17.55 6.49 1.54
N TYR A 120 16.91 7.11 0.54
CA TYR A 120 16.48 6.44 -0.70
C TYR A 120 17.69 6.08 -1.57
N LEU A 121 18.59 7.03 -1.79
CA LEU A 121 19.78 6.82 -2.62
C LEU A 121 20.75 5.81 -2.02
N LYS A 122 20.74 5.62 -0.70
CA LYS A 122 21.53 4.59 -0.01
C LYS A 122 21.10 3.16 -0.35
N GLN A 123 19.86 2.95 -0.77
CA GLN A 123 19.33 1.64 -1.15
C GLN A 123 19.74 1.23 -2.58
N LEU A 124 20.13 2.19 -3.42
CA LEU A 124 20.56 1.95 -4.80
C LEU A 124 22.00 1.44 -4.88
N THR A 125 22.30 0.69 -5.94
CA THR A 125 23.67 0.31 -6.31
C THR A 125 24.53 1.56 -6.59
N ASP A 126 25.86 1.45 -6.53
CA ASP A 126 26.74 2.60 -6.77
C ASP A 126 26.58 3.20 -8.18
N SER A 127 26.37 2.35 -9.18
CA SER A 127 26.12 2.76 -10.56
C SER A 127 24.80 3.52 -10.69
N ASP A 128 23.70 2.94 -10.20
CA ASP A 128 22.37 3.57 -10.27
C ASP A 128 22.32 4.86 -9.46
N ARG A 129 22.99 4.89 -8.31
CA ARG A 129 23.12 6.08 -7.47
C ARG A 129 23.83 7.23 -8.20
N ALA A 130 24.88 6.94 -8.96
CA ALA A 130 25.58 7.97 -9.74
C ALA A 130 24.68 8.57 -10.83
N VAL A 131 23.93 7.72 -11.53
CA VAL A 131 22.96 8.13 -12.56
C VAL A 131 21.82 8.95 -11.94
N ALA A 132 21.23 8.45 -10.85
CA ALA A 132 20.17 9.13 -10.11
C ALA A 132 20.61 10.53 -9.65
N LYS A 133 21.80 10.65 -9.06
CA LYS A 133 22.39 11.94 -8.66
C LYS A 133 22.49 12.90 -9.83
N GLN A 134 22.94 12.44 -10.99
CA GLN A 134 23.06 13.29 -12.18
C GLN A 134 21.69 13.77 -12.68
N ARG A 135 20.67 12.91 -12.66
CA ARG A 135 19.30 13.27 -13.05
C ARG A 135 18.66 14.26 -12.08
N ILE A 136 18.77 14.00 -10.77
CA ILE A 136 18.33 14.92 -9.71
C ILE A 136 19.03 16.28 -9.88
N ARG A 137 20.34 16.29 -10.15
CA ARG A 137 21.10 17.53 -10.40
C ARG A 137 20.59 18.28 -11.62
N THR A 138 20.20 17.57 -12.66
CA THR A 138 19.66 18.18 -13.90
C THR A 138 18.33 18.86 -13.64
N ILE A 139 17.43 18.21 -12.90
CA ILE A 139 16.11 18.78 -12.58
C ILE A 139 16.22 19.94 -11.57
N THR A 140 17.00 19.76 -10.50
CA THR A 140 17.16 20.76 -9.43
C THR A 140 17.86 22.05 -9.87
N ARG A 141 18.60 22.04 -10.99
CA ARG A 141 19.14 23.26 -11.63
C ARG A 141 18.07 24.27 -12.02
N HIS A 142 16.83 23.83 -12.23
CA HIS A 142 15.69 24.70 -12.55
C HIS A 142 14.98 25.24 -11.30
N GLU A 143 15.53 24.99 -10.11
CA GLU A 143 15.04 25.45 -8.80
C GLU A 143 13.57 25.08 -8.52
N PRO A 144 13.24 23.78 -8.35
CA PRO A 144 11.91 23.38 -7.90
C PRO A 144 11.62 23.97 -6.51
N ASP A 145 10.38 24.38 -6.29
CA ASP A 145 9.86 24.98 -5.06
C ASP A 145 8.98 24.02 -4.23
N PHE A 146 8.78 22.83 -4.78
CA PHE A 146 8.03 21.74 -4.18
C PHE A 146 8.74 20.41 -4.44
N MET A 147 8.67 19.50 -3.47
CA MET A 147 9.19 18.15 -3.64
C MET A 147 8.36 17.15 -2.82
N ALA A 148 8.11 15.98 -3.39
CA ALA A 148 7.48 14.86 -2.72
C ALA A 148 8.18 13.55 -3.08
N VAL A 149 8.19 12.60 -2.16
CA VAL A 149 8.78 11.27 -2.38
C VAL A 149 7.68 10.23 -2.25
N GLY A 150 7.56 9.33 -3.22
CA GLY A 150 6.53 8.30 -3.19
C GLY A 150 6.74 7.31 -2.04
N LEU A 151 5.64 6.74 -1.57
CA LEU A 151 5.53 5.73 -0.52
C LEU A 151 4.79 4.51 -1.08
N GLY A 152 5.03 3.33 -0.52
CA GLY A 152 4.37 2.10 -0.96
C GLY A 152 4.56 1.82 -2.45
N GLY A 153 3.46 1.64 -3.19
CA GLY A 153 3.46 1.36 -4.65
C GLY A 153 4.00 2.49 -5.55
N PHE A 154 4.36 3.65 -4.97
CA PHE A 154 4.99 4.78 -5.66
C PHE A 154 6.43 5.07 -5.23
N SER A 155 7.04 4.22 -4.40
CA SER A 155 8.37 4.44 -3.84
C SER A 155 9.48 4.66 -4.87
N GLU A 156 9.26 4.24 -6.11
CA GLU A 156 10.20 4.43 -7.23
C GLU A 156 10.24 5.86 -7.78
N TYR A 157 9.34 6.76 -7.38
CA TYR A 157 9.22 8.10 -7.95
C TYR A 157 9.50 9.23 -6.96
N ILE A 158 10.14 10.28 -7.49
CA ILE A 158 10.39 11.56 -6.83
C ILE A 158 9.68 12.65 -7.65
N VAL A 159 8.88 13.48 -6.98
CA VAL A 159 8.21 14.62 -7.60
C VAL A 159 9.02 15.87 -7.36
N PHE A 160 9.29 16.61 -8.44
CA PHE A 160 9.80 17.98 -8.40
C PHE A 160 8.73 18.91 -8.95
N GLY A 161 8.19 19.77 -8.10
CA GLY A 161 7.20 20.75 -8.49
C GLY A 161 7.84 22.09 -8.81
N PHE A 162 7.32 22.72 -9.85
CA PHE A 162 7.57 24.10 -10.25
C PHE A 162 6.24 24.83 -10.17
N THR A 163 5.78 25.11 -8.95
CA THR A 163 4.41 25.54 -8.67
C THR A 163 4.04 26.82 -9.43
N GLY A 164 4.97 27.78 -9.53
CA GLY A 164 4.76 29.01 -10.30
C GLY A 164 4.60 28.82 -11.82
N ARG A 165 4.98 27.64 -12.35
CA ARG A 165 4.76 27.25 -13.76
C ARG A 165 3.69 26.18 -13.91
N ASN A 166 3.14 25.70 -12.80
CA ASN A 166 2.19 24.61 -12.75
C ASN A 166 2.68 23.37 -13.52
N ARG A 167 3.89 22.93 -13.18
CA ARG A 167 4.53 21.72 -13.73
C ARG A 167 5.04 20.84 -12.60
N TYR A 168 4.83 19.55 -12.75
CA TYR A 168 5.29 18.55 -11.80
C TYR A 168 6.03 17.45 -12.57
N VAL A 169 7.28 17.21 -12.18
CA VAL A 169 8.18 16.25 -12.81
C VAL A 169 8.29 15.04 -11.93
N PHE A 170 7.78 13.90 -12.39
CA PHE A 170 7.85 12.62 -11.71
C PHE A 170 9.04 11.87 -12.30
N GLU A 171 10.14 11.85 -11.54
CA GLU A 171 11.38 11.20 -11.94
C GLU A 171 11.55 9.88 -11.20
N SER A 172 11.83 8.82 -11.96
CA SER A 172 12.24 7.53 -11.41
C SER A 172 13.77 7.37 -11.51
N PRO A 173 14.47 7.21 -10.38
CA PRO A 173 15.90 6.89 -10.35
C PRO A 173 16.25 5.52 -10.93
N GLU A 174 15.30 4.58 -10.96
CA GLU A 174 15.52 3.23 -11.48
C GLU A 174 15.66 3.20 -13.01
N SER A 175 16.48 2.25 -13.48
CA SER A 175 16.71 1.97 -14.90
C SER A 175 15.50 1.27 -15.53
N GLY A 176 15.10 1.70 -16.73
CA GLY A 176 13.95 1.13 -17.48
C GLY A 176 12.62 1.85 -17.26
N ASN A 177 12.56 2.77 -16.30
CA ASN A 177 11.45 3.70 -16.14
C ASN A 177 11.63 4.96 -17.03
N ALA A 178 10.70 5.91 -16.91
CA ALA A 178 10.69 7.16 -17.67
C ALA A 178 10.39 8.33 -16.72
N THR A 179 10.68 9.55 -17.18
CA THR A 179 10.24 10.78 -16.51
C THR A 179 8.88 11.18 -17.05
N TYR A 180 7.96 11.54 -16.16
CA TYR A 180 6.63 12.00 -16.52
C TYR A 180 6.46 13.47 -16.14
N ILE A 181 5.86 14.24 -17.04
CA ILE A 181 5.55 15.65 -16.84
C ILE A 181 4.04 15.79 -16.75
N PHE A 182 3.59 16.45 -15.68
CA PHE A 182 2.18 16.74 -15.44
C PHE A 182 1.96 18.26 -15.34
N ARG A 183 0.80 18.71 -15.81
CA ARG A 183 0.30 20.09 -15.75
C ARG A 183 -1.06 20.05 -15.06
N ASN A 184 -1.22 20.80 -13.98
CA ASN A 184 -2.34 20.67 -13.03
C ASN A 184 -2.48 19.29 -12.36
N GLU A 185 -3.27 19.25 -11.28
CA GLU A 185 -3.83 18.02 -10.70
C GLU A 185 -2.82 16.94 -10.26
N TRP A 186 -1.60 17.35 -9.88
CA TRP A 186 -0.61 16.39 -9.35
C TRP A 186 -1.18 15.64 -8.14
N GLU A 187 -2.02 16.29 -7.32
CA GLU A 187 -2.74 15.69 -6.20
C GLU A 187 -3.69 14.58 -6.65
N ALA A 188 -4.51 14.81 -7.68
CA ALA A 188 -5.41 13.78 -8.21
C ALA A 188 -4.62 12.62 -8.86
N VAL A 189 -3.58 12.95 -9.63
CA VAL A 189 -2.69 11.95 -10.25
C VAL A 189 -1.93 11.15 -9.18
N SER A 190 -1.58 11.78 -8.05
CA SER A 190 -0.84 11.16 -6.95
C SER A 190 -1.60 10.00 -6.27
N GLN A 191 -2.92 9.94 -6.47
CA GLN A 191 -3.82 8.90 -5.96
C GLN A 191 -3.96 7.69 -6.91
N LEU A 192 -3.63 7.85 -8.19
CA LEU A 192 -3.81 6.82 -9.21
C LEU A 192 -2.60 5.90 -9.27
N THR A 193 -2.81 4.61 -9.56
CA THR A 193 -1.72 3.64 -9.81
C THR A 193 -0.98 3.94 -11.12
N LYS A 194 0.29 3.49 -11.25
CA LYS A 194 1.08 3.62 -12.50
C LYS A 194 0.32 3.11 -13.72
N ARG A 195 -0.41 2.00 -13.56
CA ARG A 195 -1.22 1.41 -14.63
C ARG A 195 -2.34 2.35 -15.06
N GLN A 196 -3.05 2.98 -14.11
CA GLN A 196 -4.12 3.93 -14.40
C GLN A 196 -3.58 5.17 -15.13
N ILE A 197 -2.48 5.75 -14.64
CA ILE A 197 -1.82 6.91 -15.29
C ILE A 197 -1.49 6.61 -16.75
N LEU A 198 -0.92 5.44 -17.04
CA LEU A 198 -0.54 5.05 -18.40
C LEU A 198 -1.73 4.70 -19.29
N GLN A 199 -2.78 4.09 -18.74
CA GLN A 199 -3.99 3.72 -19.48
C GLN A 199 -4.80 4.96 -19.87
N GLU A 200 -4.91 5.92 -18.97
CA GLU A 200 -5.69 7.15 -19.15
C GLU A 200 -4.88 8.27 -19.83
N GLN A 201 -3.58 8.05 -20.08
CA GLN A 201 -2.66 9.02 -20.71
C GLN A 201 -2.66 10.40 -20.02
N LEU A 202 -2.70 10.41 -18.68
CA LEU A 202 -2.82 11.63 -17.89
C LEU A 202 -1.55 12.49 -17.89
N GLN A 203 -0.42 11.92 -18.31
CA GLN A 203 0.82 12.68 -18.47
C GLN A 203 0.76 13.62 -19.69
N GLU A 204 1.23 14.87 -19.53
CA GLU A 204 1.45 15.78 -20.66
C GLU A 204 2.60 15.27 -21.53
N THR A 205 3.65 14.73 -20.92
CA THR A 205 4.81 14.23 -21.64
C THR A 205 5.45 13.06 -20.89
N ARG A 206 5.83 12.02 -21.64
CA ARG A 206 6.64 10.89 -21.16
C ARG A 206 8.00 10.95 -21.84
N ILE A 207 9.07 11.07 -21.04
CA ILE A 207 10.44 11.25 -21.52
C ILE A 207 11.25 10.02 -21.11
N ILE A 208 11.76 9.29 -22.09
CA ILE A 208 12.57 8.08 -21.87
C ILE A 208 14.00 8.51 -21.53
N HIS A 209 14.68 7.80 -20.62
CA HIS A 209 16.07 8.07 -20.23
C HIS A 209 17.09 7.73 -21.34
N THR A 210 17.06 8.49 -22.43
CA THR A 210 18.02 8.44 -23.54
C THR A 210 19.14 9.47 -23.36
N SER A 211 20.10 9.51 -24.28
CA SER A 211 21.15 10.55 -24.29
C SER A 211 20.61 11.98 -24.41
N ARG A 212 19.38 12.16 -24.93
CA ARG A 212 18.73 13.48 -25.08
C ARG A 212 17.87 13.86 -23.88
N TRP A 213 17.71 12.97 -22.91
CA TRP A 213 16.83 13.14 -21.75
C TRP A 213 17.01 14.48 -21.03
N ALA A 214 18.26 14.89 -20.78
CA ALA A 214 18.53 16.11 -20.03
C ALA A 214 18.02 17.38 -20.75
N VAL A 215 18.07 17.38 -22.10
CA VAL A 215 17.55 18.46 -22.93
C VAL A 215 16.03 18.42 -22.92
N GLU A 216 15.43 17.26 -23.17
CA GLU A 216 13.98 17.08 -23.24
C GLU A 216 13.28 17.45 -21.91
N VAL A 217 13.85 17.06 -20.76
CA VAL A 217 13.31 17.43 -19.44
C VAL A 217 13.45 18.94 -19.20
N SER A 218 14.58 19.53 -19.56
CA SER A 218 14.79 20.97 -19.37
C SER A 218 13.81 21.79 -20.21
N GLU A 219 13.60 21.39 -21.47
CA GLU A 219 12.59 22.00 -22.35
C GLU A 219 11.18 21.85 -21.78
N ALA A 220 10.82 20.65 -21.29
CA ALA A 220 9.50 20.40 -20.71
C ALA A 220 9.23 21.24 -19.45
N ILE A 221 10.24 21.46 -18.60
CA ILE A 221 10.14 22.31 -17.41
C ILE A 221 9.97 23.79 -17.79
N GLN A 222 10.62 24.24 -18.86
CA GLN A 222 10.64 25.65 -19.28
C GLN A 222 9.49 26.03 -20.21
N ARG A 223 8.80 25.05 -20.81
CA ARG A 223 7.69 25.27 -21.73
C ARG A 223 6.53 25.98 -21.02
N LYS A 224 6.09 27.13 -21.56
CA LYS A 224 4.94 27.89 -21.05
C LYS A 224 3.64 27.08 -21.13
#